data_AF-A0A2P4SGK2-F1
#
_entry.id   AF-A0A2P4SGK2-F1
#
_cell.length_a   1.000
_cell.length_b   1.000
_cell.length_c   1.000
_cell.angle_alpha   90.00
_cell.angle_beta   90.00
_cell.angle_gamma   90.00
#
_symmetry.space_group_name_H-M   'P 1'
#
loop_
_entity.id
_entity.type
_entity.pdbx_description
1 polymer ?
#
loop_
_entity_poly.entity_id
_entity_poly.type
_entity_poly.pdbx_seq_one_letter_code
_entity_poly.pdbx_strand_id
1 'polypeptide(L)'
;MKDGMVRDQETHWGGVVPNSDGTYHASAAISVLPEEEDKYRCCVEHASLPQPGLFLWEPQPNLIPIVAGAVVAIMAVIAAVVGLVVWKSKSGHDGESSGSDT
;
A
#
# COMPACT_ATOMS: atom_id res chain seq x y z
N MET A 1 23.53 0.23 -8.22
CA MET A 1 24.69 1.03 -7.79
C MET A 1 24.36 1.72 -6.48
N LYS A 2 25.31 1.85 -5.56
CA LYS A 2 25.20 2.62 -4.32
C LYS A 2 26.33 3.65 -4.29
N ASP A 3 26.02 4.94 -4.12
CA ASP A 3 27.01 6.02 -4.07
C ASP A 3 28.03 6.02 -5.24
N GLY A 4 27.60 5.59 -6.43
CA GLY A 4 28.44 5.50 -7.63
C GLY A 4 29.21 4.19 -7.80
N MET A 5 29.12 3.24 -6.87
CA MET A 5 29.78 1.93 -6.98
C MET A 5 28.79 0.80 -7.33
N VAL A 6 29.21 -0.11 -8.22
CA VAL A 6 28.44 -1.32 -8.57
C VAL A 6 28.50 -2.33 -7.41
N ARG A 7 27.39 -3.02 -7.15
CA ARG A 7 27.20 -3.94 -6.03
C ARG A 7 26.88 -5.36 -6.53
N ASP A 8 27.80 -5.97 -7.28
CA ASP A 8 27.53 -7.26 -7.96
C ASP A 8 27.32 -8.44 -7.01
N GLN A 9 28.04 -8.52 -5.89
CA GLN A 9 27.92 -9.65 -4.96
C GLN A 9 26.54 -9.73 -4.28
N GLU A 10 25.89 -8.58 -4.07
CA GLU A 10 24.58 -8.48 -3.42
C GLU A 10 23.45 -8.40 -4.45
N THR A 11 23.77 -8.25 -5.74
CA THR A 11 22.79 -8.15 -6.81
C THR A 11 22.49 -9.54 -7.36
N HIS A 12 21.24 -9.94 -7.24
CA HIS A 12 20.69 -11.14 -7.82
C HIS A 12 20.33 -10.84 -9.28
N TRP A 13 21.17 -11.28 -10.19
CA TRP A 13 20.93 -11.14 -11.63
C TRP A 13 19.95 -12.20 -12.12
N GLY A 14 18.86 -11.75 -12.73
CA GLY A 14 18.02 -12.59 -13.56
C GLY A 14 18.67 -12.83 -14.92
N GLY A 15 18.37 -13.97 -15.52
CA GLY A 15 18.75 -14.23 -16.91
C GLY A 15 18.07 -13.28 -17.89
N VAL A 16 18.57 -13.24 -19.12
CA VAL A 16 17.94 -12.52 -20.21
C VAL A 16 16.92 -13.44 -20.89
N VAL A 17 15.65 -13.03 -20.90
CA VAL A 17 14.52 -13.81 -21.42
C VAL A 17 13.93 -13.11 -22.64
N PRO A 18 13.71 -13.81 -23.76
CA PRO A 18 13.06 -13.22 -24.94
C PRO A 18 11.56 -13.04 -24.72
N ASN A 19 11.02 -11.95 -25.25
CA ASN A 19 9.59 -11.66 -25.30
C ASN A 19 9.00 -12.08 -26.67
N SER A 20 7.67 -12.26 -26.73
CA SER A 20 6.97 -12.65 -27.96
C SER A 20 7.00 -11.58 -29.07
N ASP A 21 7.25 -10.33 -28.69
CA ASP A 21 7.34 -9.18 -29.59
C ASP A 21 8.75 -8.97 -30.18
N GLY A 22 9.70 -9.87 -29.89
CA GLY A 22 11.08 -9.79 -30.34
C GLY A 22 11.99 -8.91 -29.48
N THR A 23 11.50 -8.37 -28.36
CA THR A 23 12.32 -7.69 -27.36
C THR A 23 12.89 -8.68 -26.33
N TYR A 24 13.74 -8.19 -25.42
CA TYR A 24 14.32 -8.99 -24.34
C TYR A 24 14.03 -8.35 -22.99
N HIS A 25 13.85 -9.19 -21.98
CA HIS A 25 13.71 -8.81 -20.59
C HIS A 25 14.94 -9.30 -19.81
N ALA A 26 15.59 -8.38 -19.09
CA ALA A 26 16.67 -8.67 -18.16
C ALA A 26 16.31 -8.06 -16.81
N SER A 27 16.66 -8.73 -15.72
CA SER A 27 16.34 -8.25 -14.37
C SER A 27 17.54 -8.31 -13.44
N ALA A 28 17.55 -7.42 -12.47
CA ALA A 28 18.49 -7.40 -11.35
C ALA A 28 17.72 -7.00 -10.09
N ALA A 29 17.94 -7.72 -9.00
CA ALA A 29 17.29 -7.46 -7.73
C ALA A 29 18.33 -7.36 -6.62
N ILE A 30 18.16 -6.42 -5.70
CA ILE A 30 19.02 -6.24 -4.53
C ILE A 30 18.14 -5.96 -3.32
N SER A 31 18.49 -6.52 -2.16
CA SER A 31 17.79 -6.22 -0.91
C SER A 31 18.38 -4.96 -0.28
N VAL A 32 17.53 -3.98 -0.01
CA VAL A 32 17.91 -2.67 0.53
C VAL A 32 17.06 -2.38 1.76
N LEU A 33 17.65 -1.73 2.77
CA LEU A 33 16.87 -1.23 3.90
C LEU A 33 16.08 0.01 3.47
N PRO A 34 14.85 0.23 3.97
CA PRO A 34 14.04 1.41 3.63
C PRO A 34 14.77 2.75 3.82
N GLU A 35 15.64 2.85 4.83
CA GLU A 35 16.43 4.05 5.15
C GLU A 35 17.61 4.30 4.21
N GLU A 36 17.92 3.33 3.34
CA GLU A 36 18.99 3.45 2.37
C GLU A 36 18.50 3.51 0.92
N GLU A 37 17.20 3.35 0.65
CA GLU A 37 16.65 3.26 -0.72
C GLU A 37 17.07 4.44 -1.61
N ASP A 38 17.17 5.64 -1.04
CA ASP A 38 17.58 6.88 -1.71
C ASP A 38 19.06 6.90 -2.15
N LYS A 39 19.91 6.07 -1.52
CA LYS A 39 21.33 5.92 -1.85
C LYS A 39 21.57 4.97 -3.02
N TYR A 40 20.55 4.18 -3.39
CA TYR A 40 20.65 3.23 -4.49
C TYR A 40 20.06 3.80 -5.78
N ARG A 41 20.71 3.46 -6.89
CA ARG A 41 20.25 3.75 -8.24
C ARG A 41 20.38 2.50 -9.09
N CYS A 42 19.35 2.18 -9.85
CA CYS A 42 19.44 1.18 -10.92
C CYS A 42 20.17 1.82 -12.10
N CYS A 43 21.18 1.14 -12.64
CA CYS A 43 21.93 1.59 -13.80
C CYS A 43 21.70 0.62 -14.95
N VAL A 44 21.29 1.16 -16.09
CA VAL A 44 21.01 0.38 -17.30
C VAL A 44 21.93 0.86 -18.41
N GLU A 45 22.83 -0.03 -18.83
CA GLU A 45 23.68 0.17 -20.00
C GLU A 45 23.10 -0.62 -21.17
N HIS A 46 22.80 0.08 -22.26
CA HIS A 46 22.26 -0.54 -23.46
C HIS A 46 22.72 0.22 -24.69
N ALA A 47 23.02 -0.48 -25.79
CA ALA A 47 23.57 0.14 -27.01
C ALA A 47 22.64 1.19 -27.65
N SER A 48 21.34 1.14 -27.36
CA SER A 48 20.39 2.14 -27.83
C SER A 48 20.44 3.45 -27.04
N LEU A 49 21.15 3.49 -25.92
CA LEU A 49 21.27 4.67 -25.06
C LEU A 49 22.66 5.29 -25.25
N PRO A 50 22.77 6.61 -25.52
CA PRO A 50 24.06 7.27 -25.65
C PRO A 50 24.81 7.39 -24.30
N GLN A 51 24.10 7.28 -23.18
CA GLN A 51 24.64 7.29 -21.82
C GLN A 51 23.88 6.27 -20.95
N PRO A 52 24.47 5.77 -19.85
CA PRO A 52 23.78 4.87 -18.93
C PRO A 52 22.52 5.51 -18.34
N GLY A 53 21.41 4.77 -18.35
CA GLY A 53 20.17 5.19 -17.71
C GLY A 53 20.24 4.98 -16.20
N LEU A 54 20.04 6.03 -15.41
CA LEU A 54 20.01 5.96 -13.95
C LEU A 54 18.59 6.14 -13.44
N PHE A 55 18.05 5.13 -12.78
CA PHE A 55 16.70 5.12 -12.22
C PHE A 55 16.76 5.08 -10.70
N LEU A 56 15.98 5.94 -10.06
CA LEU A 56 15.80 5.94 -8.61
C LEU A 56 14.79 4.86 -8.21
N TRP A 57 14.81 4.46 -6.94
CA TRP A 57 13.77 3.61 -6.39
C TRP A 57 12.43 4.34 -6.41
N GLU A 58 11.38 3.70 -6.92
CA GLU A 58 10.04 4.29 -6.92
C GLU A 58 9.43 4.15 -5.52
N PRO A 59 8.93 5.23 -4.89
CA PRO A 59 8.30 5.15 -3.59
C PRO A 59 7.08 4.21 -3.65
N GLN A 60 7.05 3.21 -2.77
CA GLN A 60 5.88 2.35 -2.64
C GLN A 60 4.70 3.14 -2.04
N PRO A 61 3.47 2.95 -2.53
CA PRO A 61 2.31 3.65 -2.00
C PRO A 61 2.07 3.25 -0.54
N ASN A 62 2.07 4.25 0.36
CA ASN A 62 1.77 4.05 1.77
C ASN A 62 0.26 3.84 1.97
N LEU A 63 -0.19 2.59 2.03
CA LEU A 63 -1.63 2.24 2.17
C LEU A 63 -2.15 2.32 3.61
N ILE A 64 -1.26 2.42 4.61
CA ILE A 64 -1.61 2.52 6.04
C ILE A 64 -2.71 3.55 6.35
N PRO A 65 -2.63 4.83 5.90
CA PRO A 65 -3.67 5.82 6.18
C PRO A 65 -5.02 5.44 5.56
N ILE A 66 -5.02 4.81 4.38
CA ILE A 66 -6.25 4.36 3.70
C ILE A 66 -6.91 3.25 4.52
N VAL A 67 -6.13 2.26 4.93
CA VAL A 67 -6.61 1.14 5.76
C VAL A 67 -7.11 1.64 7.11
N ALA A 68 -6.36 2.52 7.77
CA ALA A 68 -6.75 3.09 9.06
C ALA A 68 -8.07 3.87 8.96
N GLY A 69 -8.23 4.69 7.92
CA GLY A 69 -9.47 5.43 7.66
C GLY A 69 -10.67 4.50 7.45
N ALA A 70 -10.50 3.41 6.70
CA ALA A 70 -11.55 2.43 6.47
C ALA A 70 -12.00 1.76 7.78
N VAL A 71 -11.06 1.36 8.63
CA VAL A 71 -11.37 0.73 9.94
C VAL A 71 -12.15 1.69 10.84
N VAL A 72 -11.74 2.96 10.91
CA VAL A 72 -12.43 3.98 11.73
C VAL A 72 -13.86 4.20 11.23
N ALA A 73 -14.07 4.29 9.91
CA ALA A 73 -15.39 4.47 9.32
C ALA A 73 -16.33 3.29 9.65
N ILE A 74 -15.84 2.05 9.54
CA ILE A 74 -16.61 0.85 9.85
C ILE A 74 -17.03 0.85 11.33
N MET A 75 -16.11 1.17 12.25
CA MET A 75 -16.41 1.23 13.68
C MET A 75 -17.45 2.31 14.02
N ALA A 76 -17.38 3.47 13.36
CA ALA A 76 -18.36 4.54 13.55
C ALA A 76 -19.76 4.13 13.10
N VAL A 77 -19.86 3.42 11.96
CA VAL A 77 -21.15 2.89 11.46
C VAL A 77 -21.74 1.87 12.45
N ILE A 78 -20.92 0.94 12.95
CA ILE A 78 -21.37 -0.05 13.94
C ILE A 78 -21.88 0.65 15.21
N ALA A 79 -21.12 1.61 15.74
CA ALA A 79 -21.52 2.35 16.93
C ALA A 79 -22.84 3.13 16.71
N ALA A 80 -23.02 3.75 15.55
CA ALA A 80 -24.25 4.46 15.19
C ALA A 80 -25.46 3.51 15.12
N VAL A 81 -25.31 2.34 14.50
CA VAL A 81 -26.37 1.33 14.42
C VAL A 81 -26.75 0.83 15.82
N VAL A 82 -25.77 0.49 16.66
CA VAL A 82 -26.01 0.05 18.04
C VAL A 82 -26.72 1.15 18.84
N GLY A 83 -26.25 2.39 18.75
CA GLY A 83 -26.88 3.53 19.42
C GLY A 83 -28.34 3.74 18.99
N LEU A 84 -28.63 3.61 17.70
CA LEU A 84 -29.98 3.76 17.15
C LEU A 84 -30.92 2.63 17.61
N VAL A 85 -30.43 1.38 17.66
CA VAL A 85 -31.20 0.23 18.17
C VAL A 85 -31.54 0.40 19.65
N VAL A 86 -30.56 0.79 20.47
CA VAL A 86 -30.76 1.02 21.91
C VAL A 86 -31.76 2.15 22.15
N TRP A 87 -31.65 3.27 21.44
CA TRP A 87 -32.62 4.37 21.57
C TRP A 87 -34.04 3.90 21.24
N LYS A 88 -34.22 3.19 20.12
CA LYS A 88 -35.53 2.70 19.70
C LYS A 88 -36.15 1.69 20.68
N SER A 89 -35.33 0.84 21.30
CA SER A 89 -35.78 -0.10 22.34
C SER A 89 -36.21 0.59 23.64
N LYS A 90 -35.64 1.75 23.94
CA LYS A 90 -35.95 2.53 25.15
C LYS A 90 -37.23 3.37 24.95
N SER A 91 -37.40 3.98 23.78
CA SER A 91 -38.60 4.77 23.46
C SER A 91 -39.87 3.92 23.24
N GLY A 92 -39.74 2.59 23.16
CA GLY A 92 -40.88 1.68 23.03
C GLY A 92 -41.56 1.28 24.34
N HIS A 93 -41.00 1.66 25.51
CA HIS A 93 -41.53 1.27 26.83
C HIS A 93 -42.13 2.42 27.65
N ASP A 94 -42.17 3.66 27.11
CA ASP A 94 -42.71 4.83 27.79
C ASP A 94 -44.09 5.24 27.20
N GLY A 95 -44.95 4.25 26.94
CA GLY A 95 -46.22 4.44 26.22
C GLY A 95 -47.45 3.75 26.82
N GLU A 96 -47.40 3.22 28.05
CA GLU A 96 -48.60 2.76 28.76
C GLU A 96 -48.97 3.77 29.85
N SER A 97 -49.65 4.84 29.44
CA SER A 97 -50.53 5.60 30.32
C SER A 97 -51.93 5.04 30.15
N SER A 98 -52.47 4.42 31.19
CA SER A 98 -53.92 4.42 31.38
C SER A 98 -54.24 4.42 32.86
N GLY A 99 -54.32 5.63 33.42
CA GLY A 99 -55.35 5.86 34.42
C GLY A 99 -56.71 5.72 33.75
N SER A 100 -57.57 4.85 34.28
CA SER A 100 -59.01 4.91 34.10
C SER A 100 -59.69 4.17 35.26
N ASP A 101 -60.42 4.97 36.05
CA ASP A 101 -61.74 4.73 36.64
C ASP A 101 -61.98 3.46 37.48
N THR A 102 -62.11 3.61 38.82
CA THR A 102 -63.39 3.66 39.58
C THR A 102 -63.08 3.91 41.06
#